data_AF-A0A285UMD7-F1
#
_entry.id   AF-A0A285UMD7-F1
#
_cell.length_a   1.000
_cell.length_b   1.000
_cell.length_c   1.000
_cell.angle_alpha   90.00
_cell.angle_beta   90.00
_cell.angle_gamma   90.00
#
_symmetry.space_group_name_H-M   'P 1'
#
loop_
_entity.id
_entity.type
_entity.pdbx_description
1 polymer ?
#
loop_
_entity_poly.entity_id
_entity_poly.type
_entity_poly.pdbx_seq_one_letter_code
_entity_poly.pdbx_strand_id
1 'polypeptide(L)'
;MKREIISQIKSELHMLEVSSLPHEFEKHLYAVETLVSLLKAEGPGTTRAATEEAEPDLTDKDKKMLEMMGGSKKEGRPPEEKRTDNSIFDF
;
A
#
# COMPACT_ATOMS: atom_id res chain seq x y z
N MET A 1 16.53 -5.95 5.81
CA MET A 1 15.79 -4.68 5.80
C MET A 1 16.67 -3.49 6.21
N LYS A 2 17.08 -3.30 7.47
CA LYS A 2 18.03 -2.20 7.86
C LYS A 2 19.22 -1.98 6.92
N ARG A 3 19.96 -3.04 6.56
CA ARG A 3 21.14 -2.93 5.67
C ARG A 3 20.78 -2.44 4.26
N GLU A 4 19.62 -2.81 3.77
CA GLU A 4 19.11 -2.42 2.45
C GLU A 4 18.68 -0.95 2.46
N ILE A 5 17.95 -0.52 3.50
CA ILE A 5 17.59 0.89 3.72
C ILE A 5 18.85 1.75 3.82
N ILE A 6 19.87 1.31 4.56
CA ILE A 6 21.16 2.03 4.65
C ILE A 6 21.84 2.12 3.28
N SER A 7 21.78 1.07 2.45
CA SER A 7 22.34 1.09 1.11
C SER A 7 21.61 2.09 0.20
N GLN A 8 20.28 2.17 0.31
CA GLN A 8 19.47 3.13 -0.44
C GLN A 8 19.77 4.56 0.01
N ILE A 9 19.86 4.82 1.31
CA ILE A 9 20.26 6.14 1.85
C ILE A 9 21.60 6.59 1.27
N LYS A 10 22.59 5.70 1.20
CA LYS A 10 23.89 6.02 0.60
C LYS A 10 23.78 6.38 -0.88
N SER A 11 22.95 5.65 -1.63
CA SER A 11 22.71 5.94 -3.05
C SER A 11 22.05 7.31 -3.24
N GLU A 12 21.04 7.63 -2.45
CA GLU A 12 20.33 8.92 -2.56
C GLU A 12 21.21 10.09 -2.10
N LEU A 13 22.04 9.91 -1.06
CA LEU A 13 23.03 10.90 -0.67
C LEU A 13 24.06 11.16 -1.79
N HIS A 14 24.49 10.11 -2.48
CA HIS A 14 25.38 10.27 -3.63
C HIS A 14 24.69 11.04 -4.77
N MET A 15 23.40 10.77 -5.02
CA MET A 15 22.63 11.54 -6.00
C MET A 15 22.54 13.02 -5.60
N LEU A 16 22.35 13.35 -4.31
CA LEU A 16 22.38 14.74 -3.84
C LEU A 16 23.73 15.43 -4.09
N GLU A 17 24.85 14.71 -3.98
CA GLU A 17 26.19 15.26 -4.22
C GLU A 17 26.45 15.54 -5.70
N VAL A 18 25.87 14.73 -6.60
CA VAL A 18 26.14 14.79 -8.05
C VAL A 18 25.06 15.58 -8.81
N SER A 19 23.85 15.69 -8.26
CA SER A 19 22.75 16.41 -8.89
C SER A 19 23.05 17.91 -8.98
N SER A 20 23.08 18.42 -10.20
CA SER A 20 23.23 19.86 -10.49
C SER A 20 21.89 20.60 -10.60
N LEU A 21 20.77 19.87 -10.65
CA LEU A 21 19.44 20.44 -10.87
C LEU A 21 18.66 20.56 -9.55
N PRO A 22 18.11 21.74 -9.21
CA PRO A 22 17.39 21.96 -7.95
C PRO A 22 16.21 21.00 -7.70
N HIS A 23 15.45 20.65 -8.75
CA HIS A 23 14.32 19.72 -8.62
C HIS A 23 14.74 18.28 -8.30
N GLU A 24 15.96 17.89 -8.67
CA GLU A 24 16.50 16.55 -8.41
C GLU A 24 16.99 16.52 -6.97
N PHE A 25 17.64 17.61 -6.54
CA PHE A 25 18.03 17.80 -5.16
C PHE A 25 16.85 17.63 -4.19
N GLU A 26 15.72 18.32 -4.42
CA GLU A 26 14.53 18.19 -3.56
C GLU A 26 13.96 16.76 -3.54
N LYS A 27 13.93 16.09 -4.70
CA LYS A 27 13.46 14.71 -4.80
C LYS A 27 14.35 13.73 -4.01
N HIS A 28 15.67 13.83 -4.18
CA HIS A 28 16.63 12.97 -3.48
C HIS A 28 16.64 13.28 -1.97
N LEU A 29 16.47 14.54 -1.57
CA LEU A 29 16.37 14.93 -0.17
C LEU A 29 15.13 14.29 0.49
N TYR A 30 13.97 14.40 -0.16
CA TYR A 30 12.74 13.77 0.31
C TYR A 30 12.87 12.23 0.44
N ALA A 31 13.55 11.59 -0.52
CA ALA A 31 13.82 10.16 -0.47
C ALA A 31 14.67 9.79 0.75
N VAL A 32 15.74 10.55 1.02
CA VAL A 32 16.59 10.34 2.21
C VAL A 32 15.80 10.51 3.51
N GLU A 33 14.99 11.56 3.63
CA GLU A 33 14.17 11.81 4.82
C GLU A 33 13.20 10.66 5.11
N THR A 34 12.58 10.14 4.06
CA THR A 34 11.65 9.01 4.14
C THR A 34 12.37 7.74 4.58
N LEU A 35 13.53 7.42 3.98
CA LEU A 35 14.31 6.23 4.33
C LEU A 35 14.86 6.30 5.76
N VAL A 36 15.30 7.48 6.21
CA VAL A 36 15.74 7.70 7.60
C VAL A 36 14.57 7.50 8.58
N SER A 37 13.38 7.97 8.21
CA SER A 37 12.17 7.78 9.02
C SER A 37 11.80 6.31 9.15
N LEU A 38 11.88 5.54 8.06
CA LEU A 38 11.69 4.09 8.07
C LEU A 38 12.74 3.38 8.94
N LEU A 39 14.01 3.78 8.84
CA LEU A 39 15.08 3.19 9.65
C LEU A 39 14.89 3.45 11.15
N LYS A 40 14.41 4.63 11.53
CA LYS A 40 14.05 4.99 12.91
C LYS A 40 12.86 4.18 13.42
N ALA A 41 11.85 3.96 12.57
CA ALA A 41 10.69 3.13 12.89
C ALA A 41 11.06 1.65 13.13
N GLU A 42 12.16 1.18 12.54
CA GLU A 42 12.69 -0.18 12.72
C GLU A 42 13.53 -0.36 14.02
N GLY A 43 13.52 0.61 14.94
CA GLY A 43 14.23 0.56 16.23
C GLY A 43 13.87 -0.65 17.12
N PRO A 44 14.75 -1.02 18.09
CA PRO A 44 14.59 -2.23 18.90
C PRO A 44 13.51 -2.00 19.96
N GLY A 45 12.25 -2.18 19.61
CA GLY A 45 11.15 -1.97 20.56
C GLY A 45 9.84 -1.54 19.94
N THR A 46 9.80 -1.24 18.65
CA THR A 46 8.54 -1.24 17.91
C THR A 46 8.17 -2.71 17.69
N THR A 47 7.60 -3.31 18.74
CA THR A 47 6.41 -4.13 18.50
C THR A 47 5.62 -3.36 17.47
N ARG A 48 5.40 -3.98 16.32
CA ARG A 48 4.22 -3.68 15.55
C ARG A 48 3.07 -3.68 16.56
N ALA A 49 2.72 -2.52 17.11
CA ALA A 49 1.36 -2.09 16.98
C ALA A 49 1.17 -2.12 15.47
N ALA A 50 0.82 -3.32 14.97
CA ALA A 50 -0.24 -3.40 14.03
C ALA A 50 -1.26 -2.47 14.66
N THR A 51 -1.37 -1.27 14.10
CA THR A 51 -2.66 -0.67 13.92
C THR A 51 -3.52 -1.87 13.57
N GLU A 52 -4.28 -2.35 14.56
CA GLU A 52 -5.50 -3.04 14.29
C GLU A 52 -6.09 -2.21 13.14
N GLU A 53 -6.18 -2.83 11.96
CA GLU A 53 -7.21 -2.44 11.04
C GLU A 53 -8.48 -2.58 11.88
N ALA A 54 -8.80 -1.52 12.62
CA ALA A 54 -10.11 -1.25 13.09
C ALA A 54 -10.87 -1.17 11.77
N GLU A 55 -11.44 -2.32 11.38
CA GLU A 55 -12.57 -2.34 10.49
C GLU A 55 -13.43 -1.16 10.95
N PRO A 56 -13.72 -0.19 10.06
CA PRO A 56 -14.56 0.92 10.46
C PRO A 56 -15.82 0.30 11.04
N ASP A 57 -16.08 0.56 12.32
CA ASP A 57 -17.21 0.02 13.05
C ASP A 57 -18.45 0.64 12.40
N LEU A 58 -18.92 0.01 11.32
CA LEU A 58 -19.97 0.53 10.46
C LEU A 58 -21.22 0.59 11.32
N THR A 59 -21.67 1.81 11.59
CA THR A 59 -22.90 2.02 12.31
C THR A 59 -24.05 1.41 11.50
N ASP A 60 -25.17 1.08 12.15
CA ASP A 60 -26.32 0.47 11.45
C ASP A 60 -26.84 1.35 10.30
N LYS A 61 -26.56 2.66 10.34
CA LYS A 61 -26.84 3.59 9.24
C LYS A 61 -25.96 3.35 8.02
N ASP A 62 -24.69 3.06 8.23
CA ASP A 62 -23.72 2.83 7.15
C ASP A 62 -23.98 1.50 6.45
N LYS A 63 -24.40 0.47 7.20
CA LYS A 63 -24.88 -0.80 6.64
C LYS A 63 -26.07 -0.58 5.70
N LYS A 64 -27.05 0.22 6.13
CA LYS A 64 -28.23 0.53 5.33
C LYS A 64 -27.90 1.34 4.07
N MET A 65 -26.92 2.25 4.15
CA MET A 65 -26.45 2.98 2.96
C MET A 65 -25.75 2.06 1.95
N LEU A 66 -24.98 1.09 2.42
CA LEU A 66 -24.34 0.10 1.54
C LEU A 66 -25.37 -0.77 0.80
N GLU A 67 -26.43 -1.19 1.49
CA GLU A 67 -27.54 -1.94 0.88
C GLU A 67 -28.26 -1.13 -0.19
N MET A 68 -28.53 0.17 0.06
CA MET A 68 -29.16 1.05 -0.94
C MET A 68 -28.28 1.30 -2.16
N MET A 69 -26.95 1.26 -2.01
CA MET A 69 -25.98 1.42 -3.08
C MET A 69 -25.73 0.12 -3.88
N GLY A 70 -26.46 -0.97 -3.59
CA GLY A 70 -26.30 -2.27 -4.26
C GLY A 70 -25.02 -3.01 -3.83
N GLY A 71 -24.38 -2.59 -2.74
CA GLY A 71 -23.20 -3.21 -2.17
C GLY A 71 -23.57 -4.44 -1.35
N SER A 72 -23.82 -5.57 -2.00
CA SER A 72 -23.96 -6.85 -1.30
C SER A 72 -22.60 -7.29 -0.73
N LYS A 73 -22.42 -7.17 0.59
CA LYS A 73 -21.36 -7.90 1.31
C LYS A 73 -21.67 -9.40 1.21
N LYS A 74 -21.10 -10.06 0.19
CA LYS A 74 -21.13 -11.53 0.09
C LYS A 74 -20.13 -12.11 1.09
N GLU A 75 -20.60 -12.35 2.30
CA GLU A 75 -20.05 -13.41 3.15
C GLU A 75 -20.57 -14.77 2.64
N GLY A 76 -19.64 -15.68 2.33
CA GLY A 76 -19.83 -17.13 2.43
C GLY A 76 -20.75 -17.84 1.41
N ARG A 77 -20.15 -18.34 0.31
CA ARG A 77 -20.28 -19.71 -0.27
C ARG A 77 -19.85 -19.68 -1.75
N PRO A 78 -19.02 -20.63 -2.23
CA PRO A 78 -18.64 -20.66 -3.64
C PRO A 78 -19.79 -21.26 -4.46
N PRO A 79 -20.11 -20.70 -5.63
CA PRO A 79 -20.66 -21.48 -6.72
C PRO A 79 -19.51 -21.87 -7.64
N GLU A 80 -19.18 -23.17 -7.66
CA GLU A 80 -18.58 -23.78 -8.84
C GLU A 80 -19.53 -23.55 -10.02
N GLU A 81 -19.16 -22.68 -10.97
CA GLU A 81 -19.79 -22.67 -12.27
C GLU A 81 -18.72 -22.73 -13.36
N LYS A 82 -18.69 -23.91 -13.96
CA LYS A 82 -17.90 -24.32 -15.11
C LYS A 82 -18.03 -23.26 -16.22
N ARG A 83 -16.90 -22.83 -16.75
CA ARG A 83 -16.83 -22.13 -18.04
C ARG A 83 -17.40 -23.06 -19.11
N THR A 84 -18.66 -22.85 -19.49
CA THR A 84 -19.13 -23.30 -20.80
C THR A 84 -18.64 -22.30 -21.82
N ASP A 85 -17.56 -22.68 -22.49
CA ASP A 85 -17.12 -22.12 -23.76
C ASP A 85 -18.27 -22.30 -24.76
N ASN A 86 -19.04 -21.25 -25.02
CA ASN A 86 -19.93 -21.18 -26.17
C ASN A 86 -19.44 -20.04 -27.06
N SER A 87 -18.64 -20.43 -28.04
CA SER A 87 -18.32 -19.67 -29.24
C SER A 87 -19.58 -19.08 -29.87
N ILE A 88 -19.65 -17.75 -29.98
CA ILE A 88 -20.75 -17.04 -30.67
C ILE A 88 -20.26 -16.16 -31.83
N PHE A 89 -19.03 -16.39 -32.29
CA PHE A 89 -18.55 -15.83 -33.55
C PHE A 89 -18.27 -16.96 -34.53
N ASP A 90 -19.35 -17.45 -35.16
CA ASP A 90 -19.24 -18.13 -36.45
C ASP A 90 -19.29 -17.08 -37.56
N PHE A 91 -18.29 -17.15 -38.43
CA PHE A 91 -18.16 -16.46 -39.71
C PHE A 91 -19.03 -17.12 -40.78
#